data_AF-A0A838IEU6-F1
#
_entry.id   AF-A0A838IEU6-F1
#
_cell.length_a   1.000
_cell.length_b   1.000
_cell.length_c   1.000
_cell.angle_alpha   90.00
_cell.angle_beta   90.00
_cell.angle_gamma   90.00
#
_symmetry.space_group_name_H-M   'P 1'
#
loop_
_entity.id
_entity.type
_entity.pdbx_description
1 polymer ?
#
loop_
_entity_poly.entity_id
_entity_poly.type
_entity_poly.pdbx_seq_one_letter_code
_entity_poly.pdbx_strand_id
1 'polypeptide(L)'
;MTGLKAHAVEGMLKAPISGRECIAYQVCVLFDTPGDARPAQWALQEQRNLSVRLGDTIEVSQNSFYLESPVEEVQQRDESIESCEATKEFLRQRGLFNTDGEFHFFEAILELGDEVNVDEYEDKVYVVRHTASANCGKLPRLPPPIWRARAAPGSLT
;
A
#
# COMPACT_ATOMS: atom_id res chain seq x y z
N MET A 1 13.13 7.02 -17.84
CA MET A 1 13.11 5.59 -17.49
C MET A 1 11.83 5.02 -18.07
N THR A 2 11.91 3.94 -18.83
CA THR A 2 10.73 3.26 -19.40
C THR A 2 10.14 2.38 -18.31
N GLY A 3 8.84 2.53 -18.02
CA GLY A 3 8.15 1.70 -17.02
C GLY A 3 8.10 0.23 -17.45
N LEU A 4 8.22 -0.68 -16.48
CA LEU A 4 7.97 -2.10 -16.65
C LEU A 4 6.50 -2.40 -16.37
N LYS A 5 5.90 -3.34 -17.12
CA LYS A 5 4.55 -3.82 -16.83
C LYS A 5 4.59 -4.85 -15.72
N ALA A 6 3.72 -4.71 -14.72
CA ALA A 6 3.63 -5.66 -13.62
C ALA A 6 2.62 -6.77 -13.92
N HIS A 7 3.02 -8.03 -13.76
CA HIS A 7 2.19 -9.21 -13.98
C HIS A 7 2.24 -10.12 -12.75
N ALA A 8 1.12 -10.73 -12.37
CA ALA A 8 1.13 -11.76 -11.34
C ALA A 8 1.77 -13.04 -11.89
N VAL A 9 2.55 -13.75 -11.07
CA VAL A 9 3.01 -15.10 -11.41
C VAL A 9 1.85 -16.10 -11.31
N GLU A 10 1.03 -15.99 -10.27
CA GLU A 10 -0.19 -16.78 -10.07
C GLU A 10 -1.18 -16.05 -9.16
N GLY A 11 -2.48 -16.18 -9.46
CA GLY A 11 -3.57 -15.69 -8.62
C GLY A 11 -3.83 -14.19 -8.70
N MET A 12 -4.78 -13.73 -7.88
CA MET A 12 -5.14 -12.32 -7.69
C MET A 12 -5.47 -12.09 -6.21
N LEU A 13 -5.11 -10.92 -5.70
CA LEU A 13 -5.55 -10.42 -4.40
C LEU A 13 -6.82 -9.58 -4.58
N LYS A 14 -7.50 -9.34 -3.46
CA LYS A 14 -8.48 -8.27 -3.33
C LYS A 14 -8.02 -7.31 -2.25
N ALA A 15 -8.04 -6.02 -2.57
CA ALA A 15 -7.77 -4.97 -1.60
C ALA A 15 -8.88 -5.00 -0.52
N PRO A 16 -8.53 -4.97 0.77
CA PRO A 16 -9.46 -5.30 1.84
C PRO A 16 -10.58 -4.29 2.06
N ILE A 17 -10.38 -3.03 1.67
CA ILE A 17 -11.35 -1.96 1.86
C ILE A 17 -12.14 -1.73 0.57
N SER A 18 -11.48 -1.48 -0.56
CA SER A 18 -12.19 -1.22 -1.83
C SER A 18 -12.68 -2.48 -2.55
N GLY A 19 -12.17 -3.66 -2.19
CA GLY A 19 -12.47 -4.92 -2.87
C GLY A 19 -11.85 -5.07 -4.27
N ARG A 20 -11.07 -4.08 -4.72
CA ARG A 20 -10.44 -4.07 -6.06
C ARG A 20 -9.46 -5.23 -6.23
N GLU A 21 -9.51 -5.85 -7.41
CA GLU A 21 -8.58 -6.92 -7.76
C GLU A 21 -7.19 -6.33 -8.03
N CYS A 22 -6.15 -6.95 -7.46
CA CYS A 22 -4.79 -6.43 -7.50
C CYS A 22 -3.74 -7.52 -7.35
N ILE A 23 -2.48 -7.16 -7.63
CA ILE A 23 -1.31 -8.03 -7.42
C ILE A 23 -0.49 -7.61 -6.21
N ALA A 24 -0.62 -6.36 -5.78
CA ALA A 24 -0.16 -5.87 -4.49
C ALA A 24 -1.07 -4.75 -4.01
N TYR A 25 -1.21 -4.62 -2.69
CA TYR A 25 -1.87 -3.48 -2.08
C TYR A 25 -1.13 -3.05 -0.82
N GLN A 26 -1.33 -1.79 -0.49
CA GLN A 26 -1.06 -1.25 0.82
C GLN A 26 -2.35 -0.64 1.38
N VAL A 27 -2.66 -0.94 2.64
CA VAL A 27 -3.79 -0.38 3.37
C VAL A 27 -3.28 0.41 4.56
N CYS A 28 -3.82 1.61 4.75
CA CYS A 28 -3.58 2.45 5.91
C CYS A 28 -4.92 2.83 6.53
N VAL A 29 -4.99 2.79 7.86
CA VAL A 29 -6.19 3.17 8.60
C VAL A 29 -5.80 4.27 9.58
N LEU A 30 -6.46 5.42 9.43
CA LEU A 30 -6.37 6.53 10.36
C LEU A 30 -7.55 6.44 11.32
N PHE A 31 -7.28 6.48 12.61
CA PHE A 31 -8.28 6.51 13.66
C PHE A 31 -8.40 7.93 14.20
N ASP A 32 -9.63 8.42 14.29
CA ASP A 32 -9.98 9.69 14.90
C ASP A 32 -11.09 9.50 15.94
N THR A 33 -11.14 10.38 16.93
CA THR A 33 -12.19 10.42 17.93
C THR A 33 -12.77 11.83 17.93
N PRO A 34 -13.82 12.10 17.11
CA PRO A 34 -14.37 13.44 16.98
C PRO A 34 -14.75 14.03 18.34
N GLY A 35 -14.24 15.23 18.63
CA GLY A 35 -14.46 15.93 19.90
C GLY A 35 -13.44 15.62 21.00
N ASP A 36 -12.50 14.71 20.76
CA ASP A 36 -11.29 14.56 21.58
C ASP A 36 -10.22 15.57 21.12
N ALA A 37 -9.42 16.08 22.06
CA ALA A 37 -8.30 16.97 21.76
C ALA A 37 -7.06 16.22 21.26
N ARG A 38 -7.04 14.88 21.35
CA ARG A 38 -5.97 14.05 20.81
C ARG A 38 -5.96 14.11 19.27
N PRO A 39 -4.77 14.23 18.64
CA PRO A 39 -4.68 14.19 17.20
C PRO A 39 -5.02 12.79 16.67
N ALA A 40 -5.59 12.73 15.46
CA ALA A 40 -5.80 11.49 14.74
C ALA A 40 -4.49 10.67 14.62
N GLN A 41 -4.59 9.35 14.69
CA GLN A 41 -3.45 8.45 14.75
C GLN A 41 -3.56 7.35 13.70
N TRP A 42 -2.43 6.96 13.10
CA TRP A 42 -2.37 5.79 12.21
C TRP A 42 -2.52 4.52 13.03
N ALA A 43 -3.69 3.89 12.96
CA ALA A 43 -4.03 2.68 13.70
C ALA A 43 -3.53 1.41 13.01
N LEU A 44 -3.42 1.42 11.68
CA LEU A 44 -2.94 0.30 10.89
C LEU A 44 -2.16 0.79 9.68
N GLN A 45 -1.09 0.06 9.37
CA GLN A 45 -0.43 0.12 8.08
C GLN A 45 0.05 -1.29 7.72
N GLU A 46 -0.43 -1.81 6.59
CA GLU A 46 -0.11 -3.17 6.14
C GLU A 46 0.07 -3.18 4.63
N GLN A 47 1.00 -3.99 4.15
CA GLN A 47 1.17 -4.27 2.74
C GLN A 47 1.09 -5.77 2.49
N ARG A 48 0.46 -6.16 1.39
CA ARG A 48 0.45 -7.54 0.91
C ARG A 48 0.68 -7.60 -0.58
N ASN A 49 1.44 -8.62 -0.98
CA ASN A 49 1.95 -8.79 -2.33
C ASN A 49 1.72 -10.23 -2.80
N LEU A 50 1.60 -10.42 -4.10
CA LEU A 50 1.87 -11.69 -4.77
C LEU A 50 3.31 -11.72 -5.28
N SER A 51 3.78 -12.90 -5.67
CA SER A 51 4.96 -12.97 -6.54
C SER A 51 4.60 -12.36 -7.89
N VAL A 52 5.46 -11.48 -8.40
CA VAL A 52 5.21 -10.71 -9.62
C VAL A 52 6.35 -10.84 -10.60
N ARG A 53 6.01 -10.76 -11.88
CA ARG A 53 6.96 -10.56 -12.98
C ARG A 53 6.87 -9.11 -13.44
N LEU A 54 8.01 -8.42 -13.46
CA LEU A 54 8.15 -7.03 -13.85
C LEU A 54 8.85 -6.98 -15.21
N GLY A 55 8.11 -6.58 -16.25
CA GLY A 55 8.53 -6.75 -17.64
C GLY A 55 8.67 -8.23 -18.00
N ASP A 56 9.62 -8.55 -18.89
CA ASP A 56 9.84 -9.93 -19.36
C ASP A 56 10.93 -10.69 -18.57
N THR A 57 11.63 -10.03 -17.66
CA THR A 57 12.93 -10.54 -17.14
C THR A 57 13.04 -10.64 -15.63
N ILE A 58 12.31 -9.81 -14.86
CA ILE A 58 12.49 -9.75 -13.41
C ILE A 58 11.32 -10.47 -12.75
N GLU A 59 11.59 -11.61 -12.12
CA GLU A 59 10.62 -12.28 -11.25
C GLU A 59 10.97 -12.02 -9.78
N VAL A 60 10.00 -11.50 -9.04
CA VAL A 60 10.17 -11.06 -7.66
C VAL A 60 9.20 -11.82 -6.78
N SER A 61 9.73 -12.43 -5.72
CA SER A 61 8.89 -13.12 -4.74
C SER A 61 8.02 -12.13 -3.96
N GLN A 62 6.87 -12.59 -3.45
CA GLN A 62 5.95 -11.78 -2.64
C GLN A 62 6.62 -11.03 -1.46
N ASN A 63 7.70 -11.57 -0.90
CA ASN A 63 8.41 -10.98 0.25
C ASN A 63 9.67 -10.20 -0.16
N SER A 64 9.97 -10.13 -1.46
CA SER A 64 11.17 -9.51 -2.00
C SER A 64 10.91 -8.14 -2.62
N PHE A 65 9.75 -7.52 -2.37
CA PHE A 65 9.54 -6.13 -2.75
C PHE A 65 8.63 -5.33 -1.83
N TYR A 66 8.82 -4.02 -1.90
CA TYR A 66 8.00 -3.00 -1.26
C TYR A 66 7.27 -2.18 -2.33
N LEU A 67 5.98 -1.90 -2.12
CA LEU A 67 5.18 -1.06 -3.00
C LEU A 67 5.29 0.37 -2.49
N GLU A 68 5.87 1.24 -3.29
CA GLU A 68 5.90 2.67 -3.04
C GLU A 68 4.99 3.35 -4.06
N SER A 69 3.70 3.36 -3.76
CA SER A 69 2.64 3.98 -4.56
C SER A 69 1.80 4.92 -3.68
N PRO A 70 1.24 6.01 -4.22
CA PRO A 70 0.39 6.89 -3.43
C PRO A 70 -0.82 6.16 -2.88
N VAL A 71 -1.02 6.34 -1.59
CA VAL A 71 -2.20 5.86 -0.89
C VAL A 71 -3.31 6.87 -1.12
N GLU A 72 -4.46 6.41 -1.58
CA GLU A 72 -5.63 7.23 -1.85
C GLU A 72 -6.71 6.94 -0.82
N GLU A 73 -7.44 7.97 -0.41
CA GLU A 73 -8.59 7.78 0.48
C GLU A 73 -9.66 6.97 -0.24
N VAL A 74 -10.12 5.89 0.41
CA VAL A 74 -11.20 5.07 -0.12
C VAL A 74 -12.51 5.78 0.22
N GLN A 75 -13.05 6.52 -0.74
CA GLN A 75 -14.30 7.26 -0.55
C GLN A 75 -15.48 6.30 -0.36
N GLN A 76 -16.35 6.63 0.60
CA GLN A 76 -17.61 5.93 0.83
C GLN A 76 -18.43 5.87 -0.46
N ARG A 77 -18.78 4.67 -0.93
CA ARG A 77 -19.87 4.48 -1.89
C ARG A 77 -21.21 4.51 -1.14
N ASP A 78 -22.32 4.36 -1.86
CA ASP A 78 -23.69 4.47 -1.34
C ASP A 78 -23.99 3.62 -0.07
N GLU A 79 -23.18 2.58 0.20
CA GLU A 79 -23.10 1.90 1.50
C GLU A 79 -21.83 2.36 2.23
N SER A 80 -21.96 2.82 3.48
CA SER A 80 -20.81 3.21 4.31
C SER A 80 -19.79 2.06 4.34
N ILE A 81 -18.54 2.33 3.95
CA ILE A 81 -17.45 1.35 3.95
C ILE A 81 -17.30 0.68 5.33
N GLU A 82 -17.51 1.44 6.40
CA GLU A 82 -17.50 0.94 7.79
C GLU A 82 -18.62 -0.08 8.06
N SER A 83 -19.70 -0.04 7.28
CA SER A 83 -20.82 -0.97 7.39
C SER A 83 -20.61 -2.25 6.57
N CYS A 84 -19.63 -2.28 5.66
CA CYS A 84 -19.30 -3.45 4.85
C CYS A 84 -18.72 -4.59 5.71
N GLU A 85 -19.30 -5.78 5.62
CA GLU A 85 -18.85 -6.94 6.41
C GLU A 85 -17.40 -7.34 6.14
N ALA A 86 -16.92 -7.18 4.90
CA ALA A 86 -15.52 -7.45 4.56
C ALA A 86 -14.56 -6.51 5.30
N THR A 87 -14.91 -5.22 5.37
CA THR A 87 -14.13 -4.21 6.08
C THR A 87 -14.16 -4.43 7.59
N LYS A 88 -15.33 -4.74 8.17
CA LYS A 88 -15.45 -5.08 9.60
C LYS A 88 -14.61 -6.31 9.95
N GLU A 89 -14.69 -7.36 9.14
CA GLU A 89 -13.90 -8.57 9.37
C GLU A 89 -12.41 -8.29 9.27
N PHE A 90 -11.99 -7.50 8.28
CA PHE A 90 -10.60 -7.08 8.12
C PHE A 90 -10.07 -6.33 9.35
N LEU A 91 -10.83 -5.37 9.88
CA LEU A 91 -10.49 -4.61 11.08
C LEU A 91 -10.46 -5.49 12.34
N ARG A 92 -11.48 -6.34 12.50
CA ARG A 92 -11.59 -7.27 13.64
C ARG A 92 -10.42 -8.23 13.73
N GLN A 93 -9.94 -8.75 12.60
CA GLN A 93 -8.75 -9.60 12.55
C GLN A 93 -7.47 -8.89 13.01
N ARG A 94 -7.47 -7.56 13.06
CA ARG A 94 -6.35 -6.71 13.51
C ARG A 94 -6.62 -6.06 14.86
N GLY A 95 -7.71 -6.45 15.53
CA GLY A 95 -8.09 -5.91 16.84
C GLY A 95 -8.63 -4.48 16.81
N LEU A 96 -9.09 -4.00 15.64
CA LEU A 96 -9.73 -2.71 15.48
C LEU A 96 -11.25 -2.89 15.41
N PHE A 97 -12.00 -2.14 16.21
CA PHE A 97 -13.45 -2.24 16.29
C PHE A 97 -14.11 -0.90 15.99
N ASN A 98 -15.09 -0.90 15.08
CA ASN A 98 -15.79 0.32 14.63
C ASN A 98 -16.55 1.06 15.75
N THR A 99 -16.67 0.46 16.94
CA THR A 99 -17.26 1.11 18.13
C THR A 99 -16.33 2.11 18.80
N ASP A 100 -15.03 2.10 18.48
CA ASP A 100 -14.02 2.81 19.24
C ASP A 100 -13.85 4.28 18.80
N GLY A 101 -14.35 4.63 17.60
CA GLY A 101 -14.22 5.96 17.01
C GLY A 101 -14.48 5.95 15.50
N GLU A 102 -14.00 6.97 14.80
CA GLU A 102 -14.12 7.12 13.35
C GLU A 102 -12.87 6.57 12.65
N PHE A 103 -13.06 5.83 11.55
CA PHE A 103 -11.96 5.25 10.78
C PHE A 103 -11.94 5.79 9.35
N HIS A 104 -10.81 6.41 8.97
CA HIS A 104 -10.55 6.81 7.60
C HIS A 104 -9.64 5.78 6.94
N PHE A 105 -10.05 5.29 5.77
CA PHE A 105 -9.37 4.22 5.06
C PHE A 105 -8.63 4.77 3.85
N PHE A 106 -7.41 4.28 3.67
CA PHE A 106 -6.59 4.63 2.52
C PHE A 106 -6.00 3.37 1.91
N GLU A 107 -5.98 3.29 0.58
CA GLU A 107 -5.37 2.19 -0.15
C GLU A 107 -4.43 2.68 -1.26
N ALA A 108 -3.27 2.02 -1.40
CA ALA A 108 -2.48 2.06 -2.61
C ALA A 108 -2.57 0.68 -3.28
N ILE A 109 -2.86 0.65 -4.57
CA ILE A 109 -3.17 -0.60 -5.27
C ILE A 109 -2.33 -0.68 -6.53
N LEU A 110 -1.64 -1.80 -6.71
CA LEU A 110 -0.95 -2.18 -7.94
C LEU A 110 -1.81 -3.20 -8.66
N GLU A 111 -2.35 -2.82 -9.81
CA GLU A 111 -3.16 -3.68 -10.67
C GLU A 111 -2.30 -4.44 -11.68
N LEU A 112 -2.90 -5.46 -12.30
CA LEU A 112 -2.25 -6.21 -13.35
C LEU A 112 -2.11 -5.34 -14.61
N GLY A 113 -0.89 -5.27 -15.15
CA GLY A 113 -0.57 -4.45 -16.32
C GLY A 113 -0.24 -2.99 -16.01
N ASP A 114 -0.23 -2.60 -14.73
CA ASP A 114 0.25 -1.29 -14.32
C ASP A 114 1.73 -1.10 -14.68
N GLU A 115 2.07 0.14 -15.03
CA GLU A 115 3.45 0.52 -15.29
C GLU A 115 4.15 0.94 -14.02
N VAL A 116 5.32 0.35 -13.80
CA VAL A 116 6.11 0.55 -12.60
C VAL A 116 7.57 0.84 -12.92
N ASN A 117 8.18 1.71 -12.10
CA ASN A 117 9.62 1.83 -11.99
C ASN A 117 10.09 0.90 -10.88
N VAL A 118 11.22 0.24 -11.12
CA VAL A 118 11.78 -0.74 -10.19
C VAL A 118 13.19 -0.30 -9.84
N ASP A 119 13.44 -0.08 -8.55
CA ASP A 119 14.79 0.06 -8.04
C ASP A 119 15.17 -1.20 -7.29
N GLU A 120 16.37 -1.72 -7.56
CA GLU A 120 16.97 -2.76 -6.73
C GLU A 120 17.58 -2.13 -5.48
N TYR A 121 17.26 -2.71 -4.33
CA TYR A 121 17.85 -2.43 -3.04
C TYR A 121 18.62 -3.67 -2.56
N GLU A 122 19.53 -3.47 -1.62
CA GLU A 122 20.39 -4.51 -1.02
C GLU A 122 19.68 -5.87 -0.84
N ASP A 123 20.41 -6.97 -1.07
CA ASP A 123 19.91 -8.34 -0.95
C ASP A 123 18.72 -8.72 -1.86
N LYS A 124 18.62 -8.09 -3.06
CA LYS A 124 17.56 -8.34 -4.06
C LYS A 124 16.16 -7.99 -3.53
N VAL A 125 16.07 -6.99 -2.68
CA VAL A 125 14.79 -6.38 -2.30
C VAL A 125 14.47 -5.29 -3.31
N TYR A 126 13.30 -5.34 -3.94
CA TYR A 126 12.93 -4.36 -4.96
C TYR A 126 11.99 -3.30 -4.39
N VAL A 127 12.11 -2.07 -4.87
CA VAL A 127 11.12 -1.02 -4.66
C VAL A 127 10.35 -0.84 -5.96
N VAL A 128 9.05 -1.12 -5.91
CA VAL A 128 8.14 -1.02 -7.05
C VAL A 128 7.32 0.26 -6.92
N ARG A 129 7.41 1.16 -7.90
CA ARG A 129 6.72 2.47 -7.88
C ARG A 129 5.84 2.66 -9.10
N HIS A 130 4.60 3.13 -8.93
CA HIS A 130 3.76 3.50 -10.07
C HIS A 130 4.38 4.64 -10.90
N THR A 131 4.44 4.47 -12.22
CA THR A 131 4.89 5.53 -13.14
C THR A 131 3.82 6.60 -13.36
N ALA A 132 2.54 6.22 -13.38
CA ALA A 132 1.41 7.09 -13.68
C ALA A 132 0.99 7.99 -12.51
N SER A 133 1.70 7.97 -11.39
CA SER A 133 1.29 8.72 -10.20
C SER A 133 1.72 10.19 -10.27
N ALA A 134 1.06 10.93 -11.17
CA ALA A 134 1.23 12.37 -11.36
C ALA A 134 0.73 13.19 -10.15
N ASN A 135 -0.06 12.58 -9.26
CA ASN A 135 -0.62 13.22 -8.07
C ASN A 135 -0.19 12.46 -6.83
N CYS A 136 1.04 12.69 -6.38
CA CYS A 136 1.39 12.42 -5.00
C CYS A 136 0.50 13.30 -4.11
N GLY A 137 -0.63 12.76 -3.66
CA GLY A 137 -1.49 13.42 -2.68
C GLY A 137 -0.68 13.86 -1.46
N LYS A 138 -1.14 14.91 -0.79
CA LYS A 138 -0.54 15.48 0.43
C LYS A 138 -0.61 14.56 1.66
N LEU A 139 -0.96 13.29 1.48
CA LEU A 139 -0.93 12.34 2.58
C LEU A 139 0.53 12.10 2.98
N PRO A 140 0.80 11.89 4.28
CA PRO A 140 2.16 11.62 4.74
C PRO A 140 2.67 10.41 3.96
N ARG A 141 3.66 10.64 3.09
CA ARG A 141 4.46 9.52 2.58
C ARG A 141 4.98 8.83 3.81
N LEU A 142 4.69 7.55 3.89
CA LEU A 142 5.11 6.78 5.04
C LEU A 142 6.63 6.84 5.11
N PRO A 143 7.18 6.87 6.33
CA PRO A 143 8.61 6.76 6.47
C PRO A 143 9.02 5.49 5.71
N PRO A 144 10.05 5.59 4.85
CA PRO A 144 10.53 4.42 4.16
C PRO A 144 10.85 3.33 5.18
N PRO A 145 10.69 2.05 4.84
CA PRO A 145 11.00 0.97 5.76
C PRO A 145 12.42 1.12 6.32
N ILE A 146 12.63 0.72 7.58
CA ILE A 146 13.81 1.05 8.41
C ILE A 146 15.14 0.73 7.71
N TRP A 147 15.18 -0.26 6.81
CA TRP A 147 16.37 -0.59 6.02
C TRP A 147 16.84 0.56 5.11
N ARG A 148 15.95 1.43 4.63
CA ARG A 148 16.31 2.64 3.85
C ARG A 148 17.00 3.73 4.68
N ALA A 149 16.84 3.73 6.02
CA ALA A 149 17.49 4.72 6.88
C ALA A 149 19.03 4.55 6.93
N ARG A 150 19.57 3.43 6.43
CA ARG A 150 21.01 3.15 6.36
C ARG A 150 21.69 3.64 5.08
N ALA A 151 20.94 3.99 4.04
CA ALA A 151 21.51 4.56 2.82
C ALA A 151 21.73 6.08 2.97
N ALA A 152 22.57 6.50 3.94
CA ALA A 152 23.18 7.82 3.90
C ALA A 152 24.37 7.78 2.94
N PRO A 153 24.54 8.77 2.05
CA PRO A 153 25.56 8.73 1.01
C PRO A 153 26.96 8.86 1.62
N GLY A 154 27.70 7.76 1.60
CA GLY A 154 29.16 7.81 1.64
C GLY A 154 29.67 8.42 0.34
N SER A 155 30.05 9.69 0.41
CA SER A 155 30.74 10.47 -0.61
C SER A 155 31.71 9.64 -1.45
N LEU A 156 31.45 9.56 -2.76
CA LEU A 156 32.53 9.35 -3.73
C LEU A 156 33.30 10.66 -3.87
N THR A 157 34.39 10.76 -3.13
CA THR A 157 35.57 11.60 -3.43
C THR A 157 36.80 10.82 -3.03
#